data_AF-A0A0P7V4T9-F1
#
_entry.id   AF-A0A0P7V4T9-F1
#
_cell.length_a   1.000
_cell.length_b   1.000
_cell.length_c   1.000
_cell.angle_alpha   90.00
_cell.angle_beta   90.00
_cell.angle_gamma   90.00
#
_symmetry.space_group_name_H-M   'P 1'
#
loop_
_entity.id
_entity.type
_entity.pdbx_description
1 polymer ?
#
loop_
_entity_poly.entity_id
_entity_poly.type
_entity_poly.pdbx_seq_one_letter_code
_entity_poly.pdbx_strand_id
1 'polypeptide(L)' 'MSDDDNTSGPVTLRHLFIWAIPFDLGLVALVIVIMMGWELWTGIGFVIAGALGSLMMVGQHFGIGPDR' A
#
# COMPACT_ATOMS: atom_id res chain seq x y z
N MET A 1 -7.60 -33.45 9.88
CA MET A 1 -6.39 -32.95 9.21
C MET A 1 -6.46 -31.46 9.46
N SER A 2 -5.72 -31.05 10.47
CA SER A 2 -5.96 -29.83 11.24
C SER A 2 -4.65 -29.07 11.22
N ASP A 3 -4.36 -28.46 10.09
CA ASP A 3 -3.19 -27.60 9.92
C ASP A 3 -3.67 -26.29 9.29
N ASP A 4 -4.65 -25.66 9.96
CA ASP A 4 -4.87 -24.22 9.88
C ASP A 4 -3.71 -23.53 10.59
N ASP A 5 -2.51 -23.63 10.00
CA ASP A 5 -1.32 -22.95 10.48
C ASP A 5 -1.45 -21.47 10.11
N ASN A 6 -2.25 -20.79 10.94
CA ASN A 6 -2.39 -19.36 11.05
C ASN A 6 -1.01 -18.77 11.31
N THR A 7 -0.19 -18.62 10.26
CA THR A 7 1.05 -17.85 10.30
C THR A 7 0.71 -16.36 10.30
N SER A 8 -0.06 -15.94 11.31
CA SER A 8 -0.07 -14.58 11.81
C SER A 8 1.19 -14.41 12.67
N GLY A 9 2.36 -14.47 12.02
CA GLY A 9 3.60 -14.09 12.68
C GLY A 9 3.45 -12.65 13.21
N PRO A 10 4.09 -12.30 14.34
CA PRO A 10 3.93 -10.97 14.93
C PRO A 10 4.25 -9.93 13.86
N VAL A 11 3.25 -9.09 13.53
CA VAL A 11 3.36 -8.00 12.55
C VAL A 11 4.52 -7.13 13.02
N THR A 12 5.69 -7.41 12.47
CA THR A 12 6.92 -6.75 12.88
C THR A 12 6.80 -5.33 12.35
N LEU A 13 7.09 -4.32 13.16
CA LEU A 13 7.07 -2.88 12.77
C LEU A 13 7.71 -2.62 11.40
N ARG A 14 8.71 -3.42 11.03
CA ARG A 14 9.36 -3.43 9.72
C ARG A 14 8.41 -3.69 8.54
N HIS A 15 7.44 -4.60 8.66
CA HIS A 15 6.43 -4.85 7.64
C HIS A 15 5.45 -3.68 7.52
N LEU A 16 5.05 -3.07 8.64
CA LEU A 16 4.23 -1.86 8.63
C LEU A 16 4.94 -0.70 7.91
N PHE A 17 6.25 -0.55 8.13
CA PHE A 17 7.07 0.43 7.42
C PHE A 17 7.17 0.12 5.92
N ILE A 18 7.34 -1.15 5.53
CA ILE A 18 7.39 -1.55 4.11
C ILE A 18 6.05 -1.24 3.42
N TRP A 19 4.94 -1.34 4.14
CA TRP A 19 3.61 -1.07 3.62
C TRP A 19 3.27 0.42 3.51
N ALA A 20 3.89 1.25 4.34
CA ALA A 20 3.77 2.69 4.24
C ALA A 20 4.49 3.25 2.99
N ILE A 21 5.50 2.54 2.46
CA ILE A 21 6.29 2.99 1.29
C ILE A 21 5.42 3.43 0.11
N PRO A 22 4.47 2.61 -0.41
CA PRO A 22 3.62 3.01 -1.54
C PRO A 22 2.72 4.21 -1.22
N PHE A 23 2.27 4.37 0.03
CA PHE A 23 1.50 5.53 0.46
C PHE A 23 2.36 6.80 0.51
N ASP A 24 3.54 6.73 1.13
CA ASP A 24 4.51 7.82 1.16
C ASP A 24 4.93 8.23 -0.25
N LEU A 25 5.11 7.27 -1.16
CA LEU A 25 5.43 7.56 -2.56
C LEU A 25 4.30 8.34 -3.26
N GLY A 26 3.03 7.95 -3.01
CA GLY A 26 1.87 8.66 -3.53
C GLY A 26 1.74 10.08 -2.97
N LEU A 27 2.07 10.27 -1.69
CA LEU A 27 2.06 11.57 -1.03
C LEU A 27 3.18 12.48 -1.56
N VAL A 28 4.39 11.95 -1.73
CA VAL A 28 5.52 12.64 -2.36
C VAL A 28 5.17 13.04 -3.80
N ALA A 29 4.56 12.15 -4.58
CA ALA A 29 4.12 12.45 -5.93
C ALA A 29 3.10 13.61 -5.96
N LEU A 30 2.16 13.65 -5.02
CA LEU A 30 1.22 14.77 -4.89
C LEU A 30 1.94 16.09 -4.58
N VAL A 31 2.93 16.09 -3.68
CA VAL A 31 3.73 17.29 -3.39
C VAL A 31 4.47 17.78 -4.63
N ILE A 32 5.05 16.87 -5.41
CA ILE A 32 5.75 17.20 -6.67
C ILE A 32 4.78 17.81 -7.69
N VAL A 33 3.59 17.23 -7.85
CA VAL A 33 2.56 17.77 -8.76
C VAL A 33 2.14 19.18 -8.36
N ILE A 34 1.95 19.44 -7.07
CA ILE A 34 1.64 20.79 -6.55
C ILE A 34 2.81 21.76 -6.81
N MET A 35 4.06 21.35 -6.57
CA MET A 35 5.24 22.18 -6.83
C MET A 35 5.45 22.48 -8.32
N MET A 36 5.11 21.55 -9.21
CA MET A 36 5.15 21.76 -10.67
C MET A 36 4.00 22.63 -11.19
N GLY A 37 2.99 22.93 -10.35
CA GLY A 37 1.79 23.64 -10.79
C GLY A 37 0.95 22.85 -11.79
N TRP A 38 1.09 21.53 -11.79
CA TRP A 38 0.28 20.63 -12.62
C TRP A 38 -1.13 20.50 -12.04
N GLU A 39 -2.06 20.02 -12.87
CA GLU A 39 -3.44 19.83 -12.45
C GLU A 39 -3.53 19.01 -11.17
N LEU A 40 -4.24 19.56 -10.18
CA LEU A 40 -4.44 18.92 -8.88
C LEU A 40 -5.04 17.52 -9.03
N TRP A 41 -5.80 17.31 -10.10
CA TRP A 41 -6.41 16.05 -10.47
C TRP A 41 -5.38 14.93 -10.69
N THR A 42 -4.21 15.25 -11.27
CA THR A 42 -3.11 14.30 -11.46
C THR A 42 -2.53 13.88 -10.11
N GLY A 43 -2.37 14.83 -9.18
CA GLY A 43 -1.87 14.58 -7.83
C GLY A 43 -2.82 13.68 -7.02
N ILE A 44 -4.13 13.93 -7.12
CA ILE A 44 -5.16 13.08 -6.50
C ILE A 44 -5.09 11.65 -7.05
N GLY A 45 -4.92 11.49 -8.37
CA GLY A 45 -4.74 10.18 -9.00
C GLY A 45 -3.52 9.41 -8.46
N PHE A 46 -2.40 10.10 -8.23
CA PHE A 46 -1.20 9.50 -7.63
C PHE A 46 -1.42 9.05 -6.19
N VAL A 47 -2.14 9.82 -5.37
CA VAL A 47 -2.49 9.40 -4.00
C VAL A 47 -3.38 8.17 -4.00
N ILE A 48 -4.40 8.14 -4.87
CA ILE A 48 -5.30 6.99 -4.98
C ILE A 48 -4.52 5.75 -5.45
N ALA A 49 -3.63 5.90 -6.43
CA ALA A 49 -2.77 4.82 -6.91
C ALA A 49 -1.83 4.30 -5.80
N GLY A 50 -1.23 5.19 -5.01
CA GLY A 50 -0.41 4.82 -3.85
C GLY A 50 -1.21 4.09 -2.77
N ALA A 51 -2.41 4.56 -2.46
CA ALA A 51 -3.31 3.91 -1.50
C ALA A 51 -3.78 2.52 -1.98
N LEU A 52 -4.12 2.38 -3.26
CA LEU A 52 -4.47 1.09 -3.87
C LEU A 52 -3.28 0.12 -3.90
N GLY A 53 -2.08 0.61 -4.23
CA GLY A 53 -0.85 -0.20 -4.19
C GLY A 53 -0.55 -0.68 -2.77
N SER A 54 -0.73 0.18 -1.78
CA SER A 54 -0.61 -0.17 -0.35
C SER A 54 -1.63 -1.25 0.01
N LEU A 55 -2.91 -1.06 -0.35
CA LEU A 55 -3.98 -2.03 -0.11
C LEU A 55 -3.75 -3.38 -0.79
N MET A 56 -3.16 -3.39 -1.99
CA MET A 56 -2.84 -4.63 -2.71
C MET A 56 -1.71 -5.40 -2.01
N MET A 57 -0.66 -4.69 -1.58
CA MET A 57 0.41 -5.28 -0.77
C MET A 57 -0.14 -5.77 0.58
N VAL A 58 -1.10 -5.02 1.14
CA VAL A 58 -1.81 -5.38 2.36
C VAL A 58 -2.58 -6.68 2.21
N GLY A 59 -3.41 -6.76 1.17
CA GLY A 59 -4.25 -7.90 0.87
C GLY A 59 -3.45 -9.17 0.59
N GLN A 60 -2.32 -9.07 -0.13
CA GLN A 60 -1.47 -10.24 -0.39
C GLN A 60 -0.88 -10.86 0.88
N HIS A 61 -0.55 -10.07 1.91
CA HIS A 61 0.01 -10.64 3.15
C HIS A 61 -1.06 -11.22 4.07
N PHE A 62 -2.26 -10.64 4.11
CA PHE A 62 -3.38 -11.20 4.86
C PHE A 62 -4.05 -12.38 4.15
N GLY A 63 -3.53 -12.84 3.00
CA GLY A 63 -4.14 -13.94 2.24
C GLY A 63 -5.49 -13.57 1.63
N ILE A 64 -5.82 -12.28 1.49
CA ILE A 64 -7.01 -11.81 0.79
C ILE A 64 -6.68 -11.83 -0.70
N GLY A 65 -6.71 -13.03 -1.27
CA GLY A 65 -6.54 -13.31 -2.70
C GLY A 65 -7.07 -14.72 -2.98
N PRO A 66 -7.71 -14.97 -4.15
CA PRO A 66 -8.35 -16.25 -4.42
C PRO A 66 -7.33 -17.40 -4.32
N ASP A 67 -7.64 -18.35 -3.43
CA ASP A 67 -6.94 -19.63 -3.26
C ASP A 67 -6.65 -20.24 -4.63
N ARG A 68 -5.38 -20.56 -4.86
CA ARG A 68 -4.94 -21.47 -5.92
C ARG A 68 -4.26 -22.66 -5.30
#